data_AF-A0A5Y3N1I1-F1
#
_entry.id   AF-A0A5Y3N1I1-F1
#
_cell.length_a   1.000
_cell.length_b   1.000
_cell.length_c   1.000
_cell.angle_alpha   90.00
_cell.angle_beta   90.00
_cell.angle_gamma   90.00
#
_symmetry.space_group_name_H-M   'P 1'
#
loop_
_entity.id
_entity.type
_entity.pdbx_description
1 polymer ?
#
loop_
_entity_poly.entity_id
_entity_poly.type
_entity_poly.pdbx_seq_one_letter_code
_entity_poly.pdbx_strand_id
1 'polypeptide(L)'
;MSEHVFMEEVRYRASLLTGSMKPGKAIAWCRKEGNTSLLFQLQEETRTYMTGQRSVTEIKSFWQKYVTSPDMAGFICCLGPGAHRLCRQGLQGDHYSTMVFHLVICDFISGYIHQERKIIPENTIRY
;
A
#
# COMPACT_ATOMS: atom_id res chain seq x y z
N MET A 1 -6.33 -23.35 8.57
CA MET A 1 -5.64 -22.97 7.32
C MET A 1 -4.16 -22.84 7.64
N SER A 2 -3.27 -23.40 6.81
CA SER A 2 -1.83 -23.25 7.04
C SER A 2 -1.37 -21.83 6.72
N GLU A 3 -0.27 -21.40 7.34
CA GLU A 3 0.35 -20.10 7.07
C GLU A 3 0.71 -19.94 5.58
N HIS A 4 1.15 -21.02 4.93
CA HIS A 4 1.45 -21.03 3.50
C HIS A 4 0.22 -20.64 2.66
N VAL A 5 -0.91 -21.32 2.85
CA VAL A 5 -2.15 -21.07 2.11
C VAL A 5 -2.69 -19.67 2.41
N PHE A 6 -2.56 -19.21 3.67
CA PHE A 6 -2.91 -17.85 4.05
C PHE A 6 -2.08 -16.83 3.24
N MET A 7 -0.77 -17.00 3.19
CA MET A 7 0.13 -16.08 2.51
C MET A 7 0.00 -16.12 0.98
N GLU A 8 -0.32 -17.27 0.39
CA GLU A 8 -0.66 -17.37 -1.02
C GLU A 8 -1.90 -16.54 -1.36
N GLU A 9 -2.95 -16.59 -0.54
CA GLU A 9 -4.14 -15.77 -0.72
C GLU A 9 -3.82 -14.27 -0.59
N VAL A 10 -2.99 -13.86 0.37
CA VAL A 10 -2.52 -12.47 0.50
C VAL A 10 -1.81 -12.02 -0.77
N ARG A 11 -0.85 -12.81 -1.27
CA ARG A 11 -0.11 -12.48 -2.50
C ARG A 11 -1.01 -12.42 -3.72
N TYR A 12 -1.94 -13.37 -3.85
CA TYR A 12 -2.90 -13.41 -4.94
C TYR A 12 -3.75 -12.13 -4.97
N ARG A 13 -4.36 -11.76 -3.84
CA ARG A 13 -5.15 -10.52 -3.73
C ARG A 13 -4.33 -9.26 -3.99
N ALA A 14 -3.09 -9.21 -3.49
CA ALA A 14 -2.18 -8.10 -3.76
C ALA A 14 -1.88 -7.97 -5.26
N SER A 15 -1.58 -9.08 -5.94
CA SER A 15 -1.30 -9.07 -7.38
C SER A 15 -2.45 -8.51 -8.22
N LEU A 16 -3.70 -8.82 -7.86
CA LEU A 16 -4.90 -8.27 -8.52
C LEU A 16 -5.00 -6.74 -8.35
N LEU A 17 -4.64 -6.24 -7.16
CA LEU A 17 -4.66 -4.81 -6.87
C LEU A 17 -3.50 -4.07 -7.56
N THR A 18 -2.29 -4.60 -7.47
CA THR A 18 -1.11 -4.05 -8.15
C THR A 18 -1.32 -3.99 -9.66
N GLY A 19 -1.92 -5.01 -10.26
CA GLY A 19 -2.26 -5.04 -11.70
C GLY A 19 -3.31 -4.00 -12.12
N SER A 20 -4.16 -3.54 -11.18
CA SER A 20 -5.18 -2.52 -11.43
C SER A 20 -4.74 -1.10 -11.05
N MET A 21 -3.55 -0.96 -10.48
CA MET A 21 -3.02 0.30 -10.00
C MET A 21 -2.74 1.26 -11.15
N LYS A 22 -2.93 2.56 -10.90
CA LYS A 22 -2.59 3.65 -11.81
C LYS A 22 -1.26 4.28 -11.38
N PRO A 23 -0.09 3.74 -11.78
CA PRO A 23 1.21 4.14 -11.23
C PRO A 23 1.51 5.62 -11.44
N GLY A 24 1.20 6.19 -12.61
CA GLY A 24 1.42 7.62 -12.86
C GLY A 24 0.64 8.53 -11.89
N LYS A 25 -0.56 8.14 -11.48
CA LYS A 25 -1.34 8.89 -10.47
C LYS A 25 -0.75 8.72 -9.07
N ALA A 26 -0.33 7.52 -8.72
CA ALA A 26 0.31 7.24 -7.44
C ALA A 26 1.65 8.00 -7.28
N ILE A 27 2.47 8.03 -8.33
CA ILE A 27 3.72 8.81 -8.36
C ILE A 27 3.42 10.31 -8.22
N ALA A 28 2.44 10.83 -8.99
CA ALA A 28 2.03 12.23 -8.88
C ALA A 28 1.51 12.58 -7.47
N TRP A 29 0.82 11.65 -6.82
CA TRP A 29 0.39 11.80 -5.43
C TRP A 29 1.59 11.84 -4.47
N CYS A 30 2.57 10.95 -4.63
CA CYS A 30 3.79 10.91 -3.79
C CYS A 30 4.64 12.18 -3.88
N ARG A 31 4.62 12.87 -5.03
CA ARG A 31 5.36 14.12 -5.25
C ARG A 31 4.79 15.33 -4.49
N LYS A 32 3.57 15.24 -3.96
CA LYS A 32 3.03 16.28 -3.08
C LYS A 32 3.77 16.24 -1.74
N GLU A 33 3.93 17.41 -1.13
CA GLU A 33 4.62 17.55 0.15
C GLU A 33 4.03 16.61 1.22
N GLY A 34 4.89 15.92 1.96
CA GLY A 34 4.50 15.00 3.04
C GLY A 34 4.02 13.60 2.60
N ASN A 35 3.53 13.43 1.36
CA ASN A 35 2.90 12.17 0.94
C ASN A 35 3.85 10.98 0.83
N THR A 36 5.10 11.22 0.39
CA THR A 36 6.11 10.17 0.37
C THR A 36 6.45 9.69 1.79
N SER A 37 6.60 10.61 2.75
CA SER A 37 6.83 10.27 4.15
C SER A 37 5.65 9.51 4.76
N LEU A 38 4.43 9.94 4.46
CA LEU A 38 3.21 9.26 4.86
C LEU A 38 3.14 7.82 4.31
N LEU A 39 3.54 7.61 3.06
CA LEU A 39 3.60 6.28 2.46
C LEU A 39 4.60 5.36 3.17
N PHE A 40 5.78 5.87 3.53
CA PHE A 40 6.77 5.10 4.31
C PHE A 40 6.28 4.82 5.73
N GLN A 41 5.65 5.78 6.40
CA GLN A 41 5.04 5.56 7.71
C GLN A 41 3.99 4.45 7.65
N LEU A 42 3.17 4.44 6.60
CA LEU A 42 2.17 3.42 6.37
C LEU A 42 2.78 2.05 6.07
N GLN A 43 3.87 2.00 5.31
CA GLN A 43 4.62 0.77 5.08
C GLN A 43 5.06 0.15 6.40
N GLU A 44 5.60 0.97 7.32
CA GLU A 44 6.01 0.51 8.65
C GLU A 44 4.82 0.10 9.52
N GLU A 45 3.74 0.86 9.55
CA GLU A 45 2.54 0.51 10.32
C GLU A 45 1.94 -0.82 9.83
N THR A 46 1.80 -0.99 8.52
CA THR A 46 1.26 -2.22 7.91
C THR A 46 2.20 -3.41 8.04
N ARG A 47 3.52 -3.20 8.14
CA ARG A 47 4.50 -4.26 8.42
C ARG A 47 4.18 -4.99 9.72
N THR A 48 3.68 -4.28 10.73
CA THR A 48 3.31 -4.88 12.03
C THR A 48 2.14 -5.87 11.93
N TYR A 49 1.39 -5.86 10.83
CA TYR A 49 0.32 -6.82 10.54
C TYR A 49 0.84 -8.07 9.83
N MET A 50 2.08 -8.06 9.34
CA MET A 50 2.71 -9.21 8.72
C MET A 50 3.10 -10.29 9.73
N THR A 51 3.25 -9.91 11.00
CA THR A 51 3.69 -10.79 12.08
C THR A 51 2.68 -10.74 13.23
N GLY A 52 2.01 -11.87 13.47
CA GLY A 52 1.08 -12.03 14.58
C GLY A 52 -0.39 -11.94 14.18
N GLN A 53 -1.26 -12.54 14.99
CA GLN A 53 -2.69 -12.47 14.81
C GLN A 53 -3.21 -11.13 15.33
N ARG A 54 -3.89 -10.38 14.46
CA ARG A 54 -4.57 -9.15 14.82
C ARG A 54 -6.04 -9.42 15.01
N SER A 55 -6.62 -8.79 16.02
CA SER A 55 -8.04 -8.85 16.25
C SER A 55 -8.80 -8.13 15.14
N VAL A 56 -10.03 -8.57 14.92
CA VAL A 56 -11.01 -7.91 14.03
C VAL A 56 -11.15 -6.42 14.39
N THR A 57 -11.11 -6.08 15.68
CA THR A 57 -11.21 -4.69 16.16
C THR A 57 -10.00 -3.87 15.73
N GLU A 58 -8.78 -4.36 15.89
CA GLU A 58 -7.56 -3.66 15.44
C GLU A 58 -7.59 -3.41 13.93
N ILE A 59 -7.98 -4.41 13.13
CA ILE A 59 -8.09 -4.28 11.68
C ILE A 59 -9.11 -3.19 11.31
N LYS A 60 -10.29 -3.21 11.94
CA LYS A 60 -11.32 -2.20 11.69
C LYS A 60 -10.85 -0.80 12.04
N SER A 61 -10.19 -0.63 13.20
CA SER A 61 -9.65 0.65 13.64
C SER A 61 -8.59 1.19 12.67
N PHE A 62 -7.71 0.32 12.17
CA PHE A 62 -6.77 0.68 11.11
C PHE A 62 -7.50 1.22 9.88
N TRP A 63 -8.45 0.47 9.34
CA TRP A 63 -9.16 0.90 8.13
C TRP A 63 -10.01 2.14 8.33
N GLN A 64 -10.63 2.32 9.51
CA GLN A 64 -11.37 3.54 9.85
C GLN A 64 -10.46 4.78 9.83
N LYS A 65 -9.28 4.70 10.45
CA LYS A 65 -8.27 5.77 10.43
C LYS A 65 -7.87 6.14 8.99
N TYR A 66 -7.66 5.14 8.13
CA TYR A 66 -7.08 5.36 6.80
C TYR A 66 -8.11 5.72 5.71
N VAL A 67 -9.35 5.24 5.81
CA VAL A 67 -10.42 5.61 4.88
C VAL A 67 -10.93 7.03 5.14
N THR A 68 -10.83 7.51 6.38
CA THR A 68 -11.27 8.87 6.75
C THR A 68 -10.18 9.93 6.56
N SER A 69 -8.92 9.53 6.40
CA SER A 69 -7.81 10.45 6.12
C SER A 69 -7.84 10.92 4.65
N PRO A 70 -8.00 12.24 4.40
CA PRO A 70 -8.04 12.78 3.03
C PRO A 70 -6.76 12.50 2.23
N ASP A 71 -5.61 12.57 2.90
CA ASP A 71 -4.32 12.33 2.25
C ASP A 71 -4.21 10.88 1.78
N MET A 72 -4.61 9.95 2.63
CA MET A 72 -4.56 8.51 2.37
C MET A 72 -5.62 8.03 1.38
N ALA A 73 -6.79 8.66 1.39
CA ALA A 73 -7.80 8.43 0.35
C ALA A 73 -7.22 8.69 -1.05
N GLY A 74 -6.28 9.65 -1.19
CA GLY A 74 -5.60 9.94 -2.45
C GLY A 74 -4.77 8.76 -2.98
N PHE A 75 -3.96 8.13 -2.13
CA PHE A 75 -3.18 6.95 -2.52
C PHE A 75 -4.09 5.75 -2.79
N ILE A 76 -5.07 5.49 -1.91
CA ILE A 76 -6.03 4.39 -2.08
C ILE A 76 -6.78 4.50 -3.41
N CYS A 77 -7.22 5.70 -3.80
CA CYS A 77 -7.85 5.92 -5.11
C CYS A 77 -6.96 5.53 -6.31
N CYS A 78 -5.63 5.56 -6.14
CA CYS A 78 -4.70 5.16 -7.19
C CYS A 78 -4.64 3.65 -7.41
N LEU A 79 -5.12 2.83 -6.46
CA LEU A 79 -5.20 1.38 -6.59
C LEU A 79 -6.35 0.92 -7.52
N GLY A 80 -7.12 1.86 -8.06
CA GLY A 80 -8.20 1.57 -9.01
C GLY A 80 -9.44 0.94 -8.35
N PRO A 81 -10.30 0.27 -9.14
CA PRO A 81 -11.58 -0.25 -8.64
C PRO A 81 -11.45 -1.24 -7.46
N GLY A 82 -10.35 -1.98 -7.41
CA GLY A 82 -10.07 -2.93 -6.32
C GLY A 82 -9.87 -2.25 -4.95
N ALA A 83 -9.52 -0.96 -4.93
CA ALA A 83 -9.36 -0.19 -3.70
C ALA A 83 -10.63 -0.17 -2.84
N HIS A 84 -11.79 0.02 -3.46
CA HIS A 84 -13.07 0.06 -2.75
C HIS A 84 -13.38 -1.27 -2.08
N ARG A 85 -13.06 -2.38 -2.75
CA ARG A 85 -13.25 -3.72 -2.19
C ARG A 85 -12.33 -3.94 -1.00
N LEU A 86 -11.05 -3.58 -1.13
CA LEU A 86 -10.06 -3.68 -0.06
C LEU A 86 -10.50 -2.90 1.19
N CYS A 87 -10.88 -1.64 1.02
CA CYS A 87 -11.36 -0.80 2.12
C CYS A 87 -12.62 -1.36 2.77
N ARG A 88 -13.61 -1.80 1.97
CA ARG A 88 -14.86 -2.38 2.49
C ARG A 88 -14.60 -3.64 3.31
N GLN A 89 -13.75 -4.53 2.81
CA GLN A 89 -13.36 -5.76 3.52
C GLN A 89 -12.60 -5.43 4.80
N GLY A 90 -11.68 -4.47 4.73
CA GLY A 90 -10.96 -3.94 5.87
C GLY A 90 -11.86 -3.39 6.98
N LEU A 91 -12.86 -2.58 6.63
CA LEU A 91 -13.87 -2.06 7.55
C LEU A 91 -14.78 -3.16 8.15
N GLN A 92 -14.83 -4.34 7.53
CA GLN A 92 -15.51 -5.52 8.06
C GLN A 92 -14.58 -6.38 8.93
N GLY A 93 -13.29 -6.07 8.99
CA GLY A 93 -12.28 -6.80 9.77
C GLY A 93 -11.67 -7.99 9.05
N ASP A 94 -11.55 -7.91 7.72
CA ASP A 94 -10.90 -8.95 6.92
C ASP A 94 -9.41 -9.08 7.26
N HIS A 95 -8.99 -10.25 7.75
CA HIS A 95 -7.62 -10.50 8.22
C HIS A 95 -6.56 -10.42 7.12
N TYR A 96 -6.95 -10.55 5.85
CA TYR A 96 -6.01 -10.42 4.73
C TYR A 96 -5.77 -8.94 4.35
N SER A 97 -6.76 -8.07 4.58
CA SER A 97 -6.81 -6.73 3.97
C SER A 97 -5.58 -5.87 4.25
N THR A 98 -5.10 -5.82 5.49
CA THR A 98 -3.94 -5.00 5.88
C THR A 98 -2.63 -5.54 5.31
N MET A 99 -2.47 -6.87 5.26
CA MET A 99 -1.29 -7.52 4.68
C MET A 99 -1.28 -7.42 3.15
N VAL A 100 -2.45 -7.52 2.52
CA VAL A 100 -2.62 -7.24 1.09
C VAL A 100 -2.20 -5.81 0.79
N PHE A 101 -2.66 -4.86 1.60
CA PHE A 101 -2.28 -3.46 1.44
C PHE A 101 -0.79 -3.23 1.64
N HIS A 102 -0.16 -3.90 2.63
CA HIS A 102 1.27 -3.87 2.84
C HIS A 102 2.06 -4.29 1.60
N LEU A 103 1.69 -5.43 0.98
CA LEU A 103 2.37 -5.91 -0.22
C LEU A 103 2.25 -4.93 -1.39
N VAL A 104 1.06 -4.35 -1.59
CA VAL A 104 0.83 -3.34 -2.64
C VAL A 104 1.72 -2.10 -2.43
N ILE A 105 1.86 -1.64 -1.18
CA ILE A 105 2.75 -0.52 -0.84
C ILE A 105 4.21 -0.89 -1.12
N CYS A 106 4.65 -2.07 -0.69
CA CYS A 106 6.01 -2.57 -0.92
C CYS A 106 6.33 -2.69 -2.42
N ASP A 107 5.42 -3.22 -3.22
CA ASP A 107 5.54 -3.33 -4.67
C ASP A 107 5.66 -1.95 -5.32
N PHE A 108 4.81 -1.01 -4.91
CA PHE A 108 4.85 0.35 -5.44
C PHE A 108 6.16 1.08 -5.09
N ILE A 109 6.59 1.00 -3.82
CA ILE A 109 7.85 1.62 -3.38
C ILE A 109 9.04 1.03 -4.13
N SER A 110 9.08 -0.29 -4.26
CA SER A 110 10.19 -0.99 -4.94
C SER A 110 10.21 -0.72 -6.44
N GLY A 111 9.02 -0.69 -7.07
CA GLY A 111 8.87 -0.51 -8.50
C GLY A 111 9.02 0.93 -8.98
N TYR A 112 8.62 1.92 -8.19
CA TYR A 112 8.52 3.31 -8.66
C TYR A 112 9.38 4.28 -7.85
N ILE A 113 9.34 4.20 -6.52
CA ILE A 113 10.03 5.18 -5.66
C ILE A 113 11.54 4.93 -5.60
N HIS A 114 11.95 3.67 -5.39
CA HIS A 114 13.37 3.32 -5.38
C HIS A 114 14.01 3.33 -6.79
N GLN A 115 13.21 3.14 -7.85
CA GLN A 115 13.70 3.24 -9.22
C GLN A 115 13.93 4.69 -9.66
N GLU A 116 13.10 5.65 -9.23
CA GLU A 116 13.34 7.08 -9.48
C GLU A 116 14.71 7.54 -8.91
N ARG A 117 15.18 6.96 -7.80
CA ARG A 117 16.55 7.22 -7.28
C ARG A 117 17.68 6.67 -8.15
N LYS A 118 17.43 5.70 -9.03
CA LYS A 118 18.44 5.11 -9.92
C LYS A 118 18.45 5.75 -11.33
N ILE A 119 17.42 6.50 -11.70
CA ILE A 119 17.27 7.07 -13.06
C ILE A 119 17.84 8.50 -13.16
N ILE A 120 18.36 9.08 -12.08
CA ILE A 120 19.22 10.27 -12.19
C ILE A 120 20.67 9.76 -12.31
N PRO A 121 21.27 9.67 -13.51
CA PRO A 121 22.72 9.64 -13.58
C PRO A 121 23.21 10.99 -13.05
N GLU A 122 23.86 10.97 -11.89
CA GLU A 122 24.80 12.00 -11.47
C GLU A 122 25.92 12.07 -12.52
N ASN A 123 25.68 12.75 -13.65
CA ASN A 123 26.71 13.24 -14.59
C ASN A 123 26.05 13.94 -15.78
N THR A 124 25.54 15.15 -15.59
CA THR A 124 25.66 16.19 -16.63
C THR A 124 25.77 17.57 -15.99
N ILE A 125 26.82 17.77 -15.20
CA ILE A 125 27.48 19.08 -15.14
C ILE A 125 28.90 18.83 -15.58
N ARG A 126 29.21 19.17 -16.83
CA ARG A 126 30.55 19.55 -17.23
C ARG A 126 30.43 20.93 -17.90
N TYR A 127 31.14 21.85 -17.26
CA TYR A 127 31.46 23.24 -17.58
C TYR A 127 31.09 23.76 -18.96
#